data_AF-A0A3D9BHL2-F1
#
_entry.id   AF-A0A3D9BHL2-F1
#
_cell.length_a   1.000
_cell.length_b   1.000
_cell.length_c   1.000
_cell.angle_alpha   90.00
_cell.angle_beta   90.00
_cell.angle_gamma   90.00
#
_symmetry.space_group_name_H-M   'P 1'
#
loop_
_entity.id
_entity.type
_entity.pdbx_description
1 polymer ?
#
loop_
_entity_poly.entity_id
_entity_poly.type
_entity_poly.pdbx_seq_one_letter_code
_entity_poly.pdbx_strand_id
1 'polypeptide(L)'
;MEKAEKLSGDKLKEVKEILANTAVAELEEGEDLVDLAYTKVEFGYIYLREGKYESLFKVITGKKIVFFAAQRGSLMRLQDAFTEGQFQDMIEQMKAFHGDWI
;
A
#
# COMPACT_ATOMS: atom_id res chain seq x y z
N MET A 1 -3.26 -14.32 18.67
CA MET A 1 -2.96 -13.49 17.48
C MET A 1 -1.51 -13.69 17.16
N GLU A 2 -1.20 -14.14 15.94
CA GLU A 2 0.20 -14.21 15.51
C GLU A 2 0.76 -12.80 15.32
N LYS A 3 2.05 -12.64 15.65
CA LYS A 3 2.70 -11.34 15.80
C LYS A 3 3.17 -10.82 14.44
N ALA A 4 2.91 -9.55 14.15
CA ALA A 4 3.52 -8.88 13.01
C ALA A 4 5.03 -8.77 13.21
N GLU A 5 5.78 -8.94 12.13
CA GLU A 5 7.24 -8.85 12.12
C GLU A 5 7.69 -7.63 11.31
N LYS A 6 8.65 -6.89 11.88
CA LYS A 6 9.30 -5.75 11.23
C LYS A 6 10.26 -6.25 10.15
N LEU A 7 10.21 -5.65 8.97
CA LEU A 7 11.16 -5.90 7.89
C LEU A 7 12.51 -5.21 8.15
N SER A 8 13.61 -5.80 7.68
CA SER A 8 14.90 -5.10 7.59
C SER A 8 14.82 -3.97 6.56
N GLY A 9 15.74 -3.00 6.62
CA GLY A 9 15.73 -1.84 5.71
C GLY A 9 15.79 -2.22 4.23
N ASP A 10 16.69 -3.15 3.86
CA ASP A 10 16.80 -3.62 2.47
C ASP A 10 15.55 -4.37 2.02
N LYS A 11 14.99 -5.22 2.91
CA LYS A 11 13.79 -5.98 2.58
C LYS A 11 12.57 -5.08 2.45
N LEU A 12 12.46 -4.07 3.30
CA LEU A 12 11.41 -3.06 3.22
C LEU A 12 11.46 -2.33 1.88
N LYS A 13 12.66 -1.95 1.41
CA LYS A 13 12.85 -1.30 0.11
C LYS A 13 12.41 -2.20 -1.05
N GLU A 14 12.88 -3.46 -1.06
CA GLU A 14 12.51 -4.45 -2.07
C GLU A 14 10.99 -4.65 -2.14
N VAL A 15 10.34 -4.79 -0.98
CA VAL A 15 8.88 -4.98 -0.91
C VAL A 15 8.13 -3.73 -1.36
N LYS A 16 8.58 -2.52 -0.97
CA LYS A 16 8.01 -1.26 -1.47
C LYS A 16 8.05 -1.20 -2.99
N GLU A 17 9.17 -1.56 -3.60
CA GLU A 17 9.33 -1.56 -5.06
C GLU A 17 8.41 -2.59 -5.75
N ILE A 18 8.34 -3.82 -5.23
CA ILE A 18 7.46 -4.87 -5.79
C ILE A 18 6.00 -4.44 -5.72
N LEU A 19 5.53 -3.97 -4.56
CA LEU A 19 4.14 -3.57 -4.37
C LEU A 19 3.79 -2.34 -5.20
N ALA A 20 4.67 -1.35 -5.26
CA ALA A 20 4.48 -0.14 -6.07
C ALA A 20 4.40 -0.49 -7.56
N ASN A 21 5.33 -1.28 -8.08
CA ASN A 21 5.34 -1.66 -9.50
C ASN A 21 4.10 -2.48 -9.87
N THR A 22 3.69 -3.41 -8.99
CA THR A 22 2.48 -4.21 -9.21
C THR A 22 1.24 -3.32 -9.20
N ALA A 23 1.11 -2.39 -8.25
CA ALA A 23 -0.03 -1.48 -8.19
C ALA A 23 -0.10 -0.53 -9.40
N VAL A 24 1.03 0.00 -9.87
CA VAL A 24 1.08 0.87 -11.04
C VAL A 24 0.70 0.11 -12.31
N ALA A 25 1.08 -1.17 -12.42
CA ALA A 25 0.69 -2.02 -13.55
C ALA A 25 -0.82 -2.34 -13.60
N GLU A 26 -1.52 -2.23 -12.47
CA GLU A 26 -2.99 -2.39 -12.35
C GLU A 26 -3.76 -1.10 -12.65
N LEU A 27 -3.07 0.01 -12.96
CA LEU A 27 -3.72 1.27 -13.29
C LEU A 27 -4.04 1.37 -14.78
N GLU A 28 -5.23 1.87 -15.11
CA GLU A 28 -5.71 2.04 -16.47
C GLU A 28 -5.44 3.46 -17.01
N GLU A 29 -4.81 3.54 -18.20
CA GLU A 29 -4.62 4.81 -18.91
C GLU A 29 -5.98 5.38 -19.32
N GLY A 30 -6.18 6.69 -19.11
CA GLY A 30 -7.45 7.34 -19.42
C GLY A 30 -8.50 7.23 -18.31
N GLU A 31 -8.41 6.27 -17.39
CA GLU A 31 -9.25 6.22 -16.19
C GLU A 31 -8.48 6.68 -14.94
N ASP A 32 -7.35 6.04 -14.67
CA ASP A 32 -6.57 6.21 -13.46
C ASP A 32 -5.44 7.21 -13.63
N LEU A 33 -4.79 7.26 -14.80
CA LEU A 33 -3.70 8.20 -15.09
C LEU A 33 -3.80 8.79 -16.49
N VAL A 34 -3.19 9.97 -16.67
CA VAL A 34 -2.92 10.57 -17.98
C VAL A 34 -1.56 10.12 -18.49
N ASP A 35 -0.56 10.16 -17.61
CA ASP A 35 0.79 9.67 -17.84
C ASP A 35 1.41 9.24 -16.51
N LEU A 36 2.58 8.60 -16.57
CA LEU A 36 3.32 8.15 -15.40
C LEU A 36 4.14 9.25 -14.72
N ALA A 37 4.35 10.42 -15.35
CA ALA A 37 5.33 11.42 -14.94
C ALA A 37 5.00 12.11 -13.61
N TYR A 38 3.80 11.90 -13.07
CA TYR A 38 3.35 12.44 -11.78
C TYR A 38 2.83 11.36 -10.83
N THR A 39 3.18 10.09 -11.07
CA THR A 39 2.76 8.98 -10.23
C THR A 39 3.62 8.87 -8.98
N LYS A 40 3.01 8.95 -7.81
CA LYS A 40 3.67 8.80 -6.50
C LYS A 40 3.02 7.68 -5.70
N VAL A 41 3.83 6.85 -5.05
CA VAL A 41 3.33 5.82 -4.12
C VAL A 41 3.63 6.23 -2.68
N GLU A 42 2.62 6.17 -1.82
CA GLU A 42 2.74 6.47 -0.39
C GLU A 42 2.28 5.28 0.45
N PHE A 43 3.20 4.73 1.24
CA PHE A 43 2.93 3.59 2.11
C PHE A 43 2.45 4.04 3.48
N GLY A 44 1.34 3.47 3.94
CA GLY A 44 0.76 3.69 5.25
C GLY A 44 1.26 2.75 6.34
N TYR A 45 1.49 1.47 6.00
CA TYR A 45 2.24 0.51 6.80
C TYR A 45 2.73 -0.64 5.91
N ILE A 46 3.78 -1.34 6.37
CA ILE A 46 4.23 -2.62 5.80
C ILE A 46 4.76 -3.49 6.94
N TYR A 47 4.32 -4.74 7.02
CA TYR A 47 4.89 -5.75 7.91
C TYR A 47 4.75 -7.15 7.31
N LEU A 48 5.44 -8.11 7.91
CA LEU A 48 5.25 -9.53 7.60
C LEU A 48 4.33 -10.16 8.64
N ARG A 49 3.40 -11.01 8.20
CA ARG A 49 2.55 -11.83 9.05
C ARG A 49 2.33 -13.17 8.38
N GLU A 50 2.55 -14.26 9.12
CA GLU A 50 2.40 -15.63 8.59
C GLU A 50 3.22 -15.86 7.29
N GLY A 51 4.41 -15.26 7.21
CA GLY A 51 5.28 -15.33 6.03
C GLY A 51 4.77 -14.54 4.81
N LYS A 52 3.76 -13.69 4.96
CA LYS A 52 3.15 -12.89 3.89
C LYS A 52 3.18 -11.40 4.22
N TYR A 53 3.36 -10.57 3.20
CA TYR A 53 3.34 -9.12 3.39
C TYR A 53 1.92 -8.62 3.57
N GLU A 54 1.77 -7.73 4.54
CA GLU A 54 0.57 -6.98 4.82
C GLU A 54 0.90 -5.49 4.71
N SER A 55 0.13 -4.77 3.91
CA SER A 55 0.35 -3.34 3.66
C SER A 55 -0.93 -2.63 3.26
N LEU A 56 -1.03 -1.36 3.64
CA LEU A 56 -1.97 -0.41 3.06
C LEU A 56 -1.17 0.76 2.49
N PHE A 57 -1.46 1.12 1.24
CA PHE A 57 -0.77 2.20 0.55
C PHE A 57 -1.67 2.84 -0.52
N LYS A 58 -1.25 3.97 -1.04
CA LYS A 58 -1.97 4.69 -2.11
C LYS A 58 -1.04 5.07 -3.24
N VAL A 59 -1.60 5.09 -4.45
CA VAL A 59 -0.97 5.62 -5.64
C VAL A 59 -1.68 6.92 -6.00
N ILE A 60 -0.93 8.01 -5.96
CA ILE A 60 -1.38 9.35 -6.34
C ILE A 60 -0.98 9.56 -7.80
N THR A 61 -1.94 9.89 -8.64
CA THR A 61 -1.74 10.13 -10.07
C THR A 61 -2.17 11.56 -10.42
N GLY A 62 -2.03 11.95 -11.69
CA GLY A 62 -2.59 13.20 -12.19
C GLY A 62 -4.12 13.27 -12.23
N LYS A 63 -4.85 12.14 -12.07
CA LYS A 63 -6.32 12.11 -12.13
C LYS A 63 -6.97 11.87 -10.78
N LYS A 64 -6.50 10.86 -10.05
CA LYS A 64 -7.09 10.42 -8.79
C LYS A 64 -6.08 9.76 -7.86
N ILE A 65 -6.53 9.50 -6.65
CA ILE A 65 -5.84 8.65 -5.68
C ILE A 65 -6.48 7.27 -5.76
N VAL A 66 -5.65 6.23 -5.91
CA VAL A 66 -6.09 4.83 -5.91
C VAL A 66 -5.47 4.14 -4.71
N PHE A 67 -6.30 3.47 -3.91
CA PHE A 67 -5.86 2.81 -2.68
C PHE A 67 -5.67 1.31 -2.89
N PHE A 68 -4.65 0.75 -2.28
CA PHE A 68 -4.29 -0.66 -2.40
C PHE A 68 -4.00 -1.29 -1.03
N ALA A 69 -4.40 -2.54 -0.89
CA ALA A 69 -4.03 -3.38 0.24
C ALA A 69 -3.27 -4.62 -0.26
N ALA A 70 -2.10 -4.89 0.30
CA ALA A 70 -1.47 -6.19 0.23
C ALA A 70 -1.95 -7.00 1.44
N GLN A 71 -2.60 -8.14 1.21
CA GLN A 71 -3.11 -8.98 2.29
C GLN A 71 -3.04 -10.45 1.87
N ARG A 72 -2.55 -11.30 2.77
CA ARG A 72 -2.47 -12.76 2.57
C ARG A 72 -1.81 -13.19 1.25
N GLY A 73 -0.87 -12.38 0.75
CA GLY A 73 -0.09 -12.65 -0.46
C GLY A 73 -0.75 -12.17 -1.76
N SER A 74 -1.86 -11.45 -1.67
CA SER A 74 -2.52 -10.83 -2.81
C SER A 74 -2.49 -9.31 -2.69
N LEU A 75 -2.36 -8.64 -3.83
CA LEU A 75 -2.59 -7.20 -3.94
C LEU A 75 -4.05 -6.96 -4.35
N MET A 76 -4.73 -6.05 -3.66
CA MET A 76 -6.11 -5.69 -3.92
C MET A 76 -6.21 -4.19 -4.10
N ARG A 77 -6.80 -3.76 -5.21
CA ARG A 77 -7.32 -2.40 -5.37
C ARG A 77 -8.56 -2.24 -4.50
N LEU A 78 -8.58 -1.23 -3.64
CA LEU A 78 -9.74 -0.93 -2.81
C LEU A 78 -10.79 -0.21 -3.65
N GLN A 79 -12.07 -0.41 -3.29
CA GLN A 79 -13.20 0.16 -4.04
C GLN A 79 -13.10 1.69 -4.11
N ASP A 80 -13.66 2.29 -5.16
CA ASP A 80 -13.62 3.74 -5.38
C ASP A 80 -14.29 4.56 -4.26
N ALA A 81 -15.15 3.95 -3.45
CA ALA A 81 -15.73 4.58 -2.26
C ALA A 81 -14.79 4.63 -1.05
N PHE A 82 -13.61 4.00 -1.12
CA PHE A 82 -12.61 4.05 -0.05
C PHE A 82 -11.95 5.45 -0.03
N THR A 83 -11.94 6.05 1.15
CA THR A 83 -11.58 7.48 1.31
C THR A 83 -10.23 7.67 1.98
N GLU A 84 -9.67 8.87 1.83
CA GLU A 84 -8.47 9.27 2.57
C GLU A 84 -8.67 9.20 4.09
N GLY A 85 -9.87 9.51 4.60
CA GLY A 85 -10.17 9.38 6.04
C GLY A 85 -10.04 7.93 6.51
N GLN A 86 -10.65 6.98 5.79
CA GLN A 86 -10.52 5.55 6.11
C GLN A 86 -9.08 5.04 5.96
N PHE A 87 -8.33 5.58 5.00
CA PHE A 87 -6.91 5.29 4.85
C PHE A 87 -6.12 5.69 6.10
N GLN A 88 -6.29 6.93 6.58
CA GLN A 88 -5.60 7.42 7.77
C GLN A 88 -6.02 6.66 9.03
N ASP A 89 -7.32 6.46 9.25
CA ASP A 89 -7.84 5.72 10.41
C ASP A 89 -7.25 4.31 10.49
N MET A 90 -7.18 3.61 9.35
CA MET A 90 -6.64 2.26 9.29
C MET A 90 -5.12 2.23 9.52
N ILE A 91 -4.38 3.24 9.04
CA ILE A 91 -2.95 3.39 9.34
C ILE A 91 -2.73 3.59 10.83
N GLU A 92 -3.44 4.53 11.44
CA GLU A 92 -3.33 4.82 12.87
C GLU A 92 -3.63 3.57 13.70
N GLN A 93 -4.71 2.86 13.35
CA GLN A 93 -5.08 1.61 13.98
C GLN A 93 -3.95 0.57 13.87
N MET A 94 -3.43 0.32 12.66
CA MET A 94 -2.40 -0.70 12.46
C MET A 94 -1.07 -0.33 13.11
N LYS A 95 -0.68 0.95 13.09
CA LYS A 95 0.51 1.44 13.81
C LYS A 95 0.34 1.31 15.32
N ALA A 96 -0.85 1.51 15.87
CA ALA A 96 -1.11 1.28 17.29
C ALA A 96 -1.01 -0.20 17.68
N PHE A 97 -1.45 -1.12 16.83
CA PHE A 97 -1.41 -2.57 17.10
C PHE A 97 -0.05 -3.21 16.84
N HIS A 98 0.67 -2.76 15.81
CA HIS A 98 1.88 -3.43 15.33
C HIS A 98 3.13 -2.57 15.50
N GLY A 99 3.02 -1.25 15.48
CA GLY A 99 4.13 -0.30 15.57
C GLY A 99 4.36 0.47 14.28
N ASP A 100 5.05 1.60 14.37
CA ASP A 100 5.42 2.43 13.22
C ASP A 100 6.83 2.08 12.72
N TRP A 101 6.91 1.40 11.58
CA TRP A 101 8.13 0.70 11.11
C TRP A 101 8.58 1.02 9.69
N ILE A 102 7.99 2.04 9.05
CA ILE A 102 8.16 2.34 7.61
C ILE A 102 9.14 3.46 7.32
#